data_AF-A0A497C3V5-F1
#
_entry.id   AF-A0A497C3V5-F1
#
_cell.length_a   1.000
_cell.length_b   1.000
_cell.length_c   1.000
_cell.angle_alpha   90.00
_cell.angle_beta   90.00
_cell.angle_gamma   90.00
#
_symmetry.space_group_name_H-M   'P 1'
#
loop_
_entity.id
_entity.type
_entity.pdbx_description
1 polymer ?
#
loop_
_entity_poly.entity_id
_entity_poly.type
_entity_poly.pdbx_seq_one_letter_code
_entity_poly.pdbx_strand_id
1 'polypeptide(L)'
;MKKIFNILIVSVLLLSACTLTVPALFGVSIVKVEYQDLENLAVYLRNAGDGYTVKIGDTALDCSFDQDDQDLLVCIGGGFEPGEDLVIKFFDDENGDKPLAELTFVAPDYPAELQDTDDDGVPNAEDLCPTDSRKSAPGVCGCGLPDTDSDGDGTPNCEDAYPEDPTKTKSEPSEDEETEKDTDEDGTPDSQDQCSEDPEKTEPGECGCGTPDADGDEDGIVDCNDRCPSIAYEDKIGDPCDKDEDNDGVFDGADQCPYDPFKFKAGYCGCGKPETDTDKDGTPDCKDLCPENPEKIKPGESGCDDECSVDTDEDGTPDCEDCCPEDENKIKPGYCGCGEPETNSDEDKYPDCIDECDFDSDKKHPGFCGCGEPETDTDGDGKPDCVDECPFNPEKIEPGLCGCGCPETDGCTEPDGDGDLICDCWDECPTEEGIPIYYGCPGPI
;
A
#
# COMPACT_ATOMS: atom_id res chain seq x y z
N MET A 1 26.85 19.06 -13.34
CA MET A 1 25.51 19.69 -13.34
C MET A 1 24.39 18.67 -13.55
N LYS A 2 24.58 17.59 -14.33
CA LYS A 2 23.61 16.48 -14.49
C LYS A 2 23.17 15.77 -13.19
N LYS A 3 24.05 15.62 -12.18
CA LYS A 3 23.67 15.02 -10.87
C LYS A 3 22.76 15.89 -9.99
N ILE A 4 22.62 17.18 -10.27
CA ILE A 4 21.87 18.12 -9.41
C ILE A 4 20.40 18.22 -9.86
N PHE A 5 20.09 17.92 -11.12
CA PHE A 5 18.75 18.04 -11.68
C PHE A 5 17.85 16.83 -11.33
N ASN A 6 18.40 15.61 -11.33
CA ASN A 6 17.66 14.40 -10.92
C ASN A 6 17.29 14.39 -9.43
N ILE A 7 18.09 15.06 -8.58
CA ILE A 7 17.79 15.20 -7.15
C ILE A 7 16.56 16.10 -6.93
N LEU A 8 16.35 17.10 -7.80
CA LEU A 8 15.27 18.08 -7.61
C LEU A 8 13.88 17.52 -7.95
N ILE A 9 13.75 16.71 -9.02
CA ILE A 9 12.46 16.17 -9.46
C ILE A 9 11.95 15.10 -8.48
N VAL A 10 12.84 14.25 -7.96
CA VAL A 10 12.51 13.21 -6.97
C VAL A 10 12.26 13.81 -5.58
N SER A 11 13.00 14.86 -5.20
CA SER A 11 12.74 15.58 -3.92
C SER A 11 11.40 16.32 -3.93
N VAL A 12 10.94 16.82 -5.08
CA VAL A 12 9.64 17.51 -5.20
C VAL A 12 8.46 16.53 -5.16
N LEU A 13 8.61 15.32 -5.71
CA LEU A 13 7.60 14.25 -5.57
C LEU A 13 7.52 13.69 -4.14
N LEU A 14 8.65 13.60 -3.43
CA LEU A 14 8.68 13.18 -2.02
C LEU A 14 8.27 14.27 -1.02
N LEU A 15 8.36 15.55 -1.36
CA LEU A 15 7.82 16.65 -0.54
C LEU A 15 6.29 16.74 -0.59
N SER A 16 5.65 16.10 -1.57
CA SER A 16 4.18 16.01 -1.68
C SER A 16 3.58 14.77 -0.99
N ALA A 17 4.41 13.87 -0.48
CA ALA A 17 3.98 12.70 0.27
C ALA A 17 4.62 12.75 1.65
N CYS A 18 4.01 13.51 2.56
CA CYS A 18 4.15 13.27 3.99
C CYS A 18 3.93 11.78 4.23
N THR A 19 4.99 11.08 4.65
CA THR A 19 4.99 9.70 5.16
C THR A 19 3.91 8.82 4.54
N LEU A 20 4.25 8.14 3.44
CA LEU A 20 3.42 7.08 2.88
C LEU A 20 3.42 5.92 3.88
N THR A 21 2.66 6.05 4.96
CA THR A 21 2.32 5.01 5.92
C THR A 21 1.39 4.07 5.18
N VAL A 22 2.00 3.17 4.41
CA VAL A 22 1.31 2.02 3.86
C VAL A 22 0.70 1.26 5.04
N PRO A 23 -0.63 1.21 5.22
CA PRO A 23 -1.25 0.73 6.46
C PRO A 23 -1.02 -0.76 6.75
N ALA A 24 -0.42 -1.50 5.81
CA ALA A 24 -0.33 -2.96 5.82
C ALA A 24 1.10 -3.52 6.01
N LEU A 25 2.12 -2.68 6.26
CA LEU A 25 3.51 -3.15 6.35
C LEU A 25 3.93 -3.69 7.75
N PHE A 26 2.99 -3.90 8.68
CA PHE A 26 3.26 -4.53 10.00
C PHE A 26 4.51 -3.98 10.72
N GLY A 27 4.66 -2.66 10.83
CA GLY A 27 5.78 -2.01 11.53
C GLY A 27 7.01 -1.70 10.67
N VAL A 28 7.03 -2.10 9.40
CA VAL A 28 8.03 -1.67 8.41
C VAL A 28 7.66 -0.32 7.82
N SER A 29 8.63 0.58 7.69
CA SER A 29 8.44 1.93 7.13
C SER A 29 9.27 2.13 5.87
N ILE A 30 8.64 2.61 4.80
CA ILE A 30 9.33 3.07 3.59
C ILE A 30 9.94 4.44 3.89
N VAL A 31 11.26 4.52 3.92
CA VAL A 31 12.00 5.75 4.23
C VAL A 31 12.07 6.66 3.01
N LYS A 32 12.45 6.10 1.86
CA LYS A 32 12.48 6.78 0.56
C LYS A 32 12.53 5.78 -0.58
N VAL A 33 12.16 6.25 -1.77
CA VAL A 33 12.33 5.56 -3.04
C VAL A 33 13.06 6.53 -3.97
N GLU A 34 14.17 6.10 -4.57
CA GLU A 34 14.94 6.96 -5.48
C GLU A 34 15.47 6.19 -6.68
N TYR A 35 15.52 6.86 -7.83
CA TYR A 35 16.22 6.35 -9.01
C TYR A 35 17.73 6.44 -8.80
N GLN A 36 18.44 5.32 -8.91
CA GLN A 36 19.90 5.30 -8.92
C GLN A 36 20.43 5.73 -10.30
N ASP A 37 19.76 5.26 -11.34
CA ASP A 37 19.98 5.61 -12.74
C ASP A 37 18.69 5.37 -13.54
N LEU A 38 18.78 5.31 -14.86
CA LEU A 38 17.63 5.17 -15.76
C LEU A 38 17.06 3.74 -15.81
N GLU A 39 17.78 2.76 -15.25
CA GLU A 39 17.41 1.34 -15.26
C GLU A 39 17.20 0.77 -13.84
N ASN A 40 17.67 1.47 -12.81
CA ASN A 40 17.69 0.99 -11.43
C ASN A 40 16.97 1.94 -10.47
N LEU A 41 16.13 1.34 -9.63
CA LEU A 41 15.45 1.97 -8.52
C LEU A 41 16.02 1.42 -7.20
N ALA A 42 16.18 2.30 -6.20
CA ALA A 42 16.50 1.92 -4.83
C ALA A 42 15.32 2.23 -3.90
N VAL A 43 14.91 1.24 -3.12
CA VAL A 43 13.87 1.32 -2.10
C VAL A 43 14.50 1.13 -0.74
N TYR A 44 14.24 2.07 0.18
CA TYR A 44 14.83 2.10 1.51
C TYR A 44 13.77 1.79 2.55
N LEU A 45 13.97 0.71 3.32
CA LEU A 45 13.03 0.20 4.31
C LEU A 45 13.67 0.20 5.70
N ARG A 46 12.92 0.62 6.71
CA ARG A 46 13.29 0.50 8.13
C ARG A 46 12.40 -0.52 8.84
N ASN A 47 12.99 -1.21 9.82
CA ASN A 47 12.38 -2.32 10.56
C ASN A 47 12.05 -3.56 9.69
N ALA A 48 12.57 -3.64 8.46
CA ALA A 48 12.45 -4.82 7.62
C ALA A 48 13.51 -5.85 8.01
N GLY A 49 13.11 -7.10 8.25
CA GLY A 49 14.03 -8.21 8.51
C GLY A 49 14.63 -8.81 7.24
N ASP A 50 15.56 -9.77 7.40
CA ASP A 50 16.26 -10.47 6.30
C ASP A 50 15.33 -11.20 5.30
N GLY A 51 14.07 -11.44 5.67
CA GLY A 51 13.06 -12.14 4.86
C GLY A 51 12.18 -11.27 3.97
N TYR A 52 12.40 -9.94 3.97
CA TYR A 52 11.60 -9.05 3.13
C TYR A 52 12.07 -9.06 1.69
N THR A 53 11.14 -9.28 0.77
CA THR A 53 11.40 -9.21 -0.67
C THR A 53 10.63 -8.04 -1.28
N VAL A 54 11.32 -7.22 -2.06
CA VAL A 54 10.71 -6.14 -2.87
C VAL A 54 10.73 -6.56 -4.32
N LYS A 55 9.62 -6.39 -5.04
CA LYS A 55 9.53 -6.66 -6.47
C LYS A 55 9.01 -5.47 -7.25
N ILE A 56 9.49 -5.29 -8.47
CA ILE A 56 8.91 -4.42 -9.49
C ILE A 56 8.34 -5.34 -10.58
N GLY A 57 7.02 -5.30 -10.77
CA GLY A 57 6.35 -6.34 -11.56
C GLY A 57 6.62 -7.74 -11.00
N ASP A 58 7.23 -8.61 -11.81
CA ASP A 58 7.67 -9.96 -11.42
C ASP A 58 9.16 -10.04 -11.01
N THR A 59 9.91 -8.93 -11.13
CA THR A 59 11.36 -8.89 -10.90
C THR A 59 11.66 -8.57 -9.44
N ALA A 60 12.40 -9.44 -8.75
CA ALA A 60 12.85 -9.19 -7.38
C ALA A 60 14.08 -8.27 -7.34
N LEU A 61 14.07 -7.30 -6.41
CA LEU A 61 15.18 -6.40 -6.18
C LEU A 61 16.24 -7.09 -5.30
N ASP A 62 17.50 -6.70 -5.46
CA ASP A 62 18.59 -7.15 -4.61
C ASP A 62 18.60 -6.34 -3.30
N CYS A 63 18.22 -6.97 -2.20
CA CYS A 63 18.08 -6.34 -0.90
C CYS A 63 19.28 -6.64 0.00
N SER A 64 19.90 -5.59 0.54
CA SER A 64 21.01 -5.70 1.50
C SER A 64 20.94 -4.60 2.56
N PHE A 65 21.40 -4.90 3.78
CA PHE A 65 21.48 -3.89 4.84
C PHE A 65 22.57 -2.87 4.55
N ASP A 66 22.28 -1.60 4.83
CA ASP A 66 23.23 -0.53 4.70
C ASP A 66 24.44 -0.75 5.64
N GLN A 67 25.64 -0.41 5.16
CA GLN A 67 26.88 -0.66 5.91
C GLN A 67 27.03 0.26 7.13
N ASP A 68 26.43 1.45 7.05
CA ASP A 68 26.48 2.47 8.09
C ASP A 68 25.23 2.45 8.99
N ASP A 69 24.10 1.92 8.50
CA ASP A 69 22.83 1.81 9.23
C ASP A 69 22.23 0.38 9.15
N GLN A 70 22.52 -0.45 10.15
CA GLN A 70 22.07 -1.86 10.19
C GLN A 70 20.55 -2.04 10.34
N ASP A 71 19.80 -0.98 10.62
CA ASP A 71 18.33 -1.01 10.67
C ASP A 71 17.69 -0.61 9.32
N LEU A 72 18.52 -0.27 8.33
CA LEU A 72 18.11 0.19 7.01
C LEU A 72 18.37 -0.90 5.96
N LEU A 73 17.31 -1.49 5.43
CA LEU A 73 17.36 -2.41 4.31
C LEU A 73 17.24 -1.62 3.01
N VAL A 74 18.20 -1.81 2.09
CA VAL A 74 18.26 -1.16 0.78
C VAL A 74 18.05 -2.19 -0.31
N CYS A 75 16.97 -2.06 -1.06
CA CYS A 75 16.61 -2.94 -2.17
C CYS A 75 16.82 -2.23 -3.49
N ILE A 76 17.72 -2.75 -4.34
CA ILE A 76 18.11 -2.14 -5.61
C ILE A 76 17.81 -3.09 -6.77
N GLY A 77 17.15 -2.59 -7.80
CA GLY A 77 16.96 -3.36 -9.04
C GLY A 77 16.15 -2.60 -10.09
N GLY A 78 16.03 -3.23 -11.26
CA GLY A 78 15.27 -2.71 -12.39
C GLY A 78 13.95 -3.47 -12.62
N GLY A 79 13.53 -3.52 -13.88
CA GLY A 79 12.31 -4.23 -14.29
C GLY A 79 11.13 -3.30 -14.54
N PHE A 80 11.40 -2.06 -14.94
CA PHE A 80 10.39 -1.07 -15.32
C PHE A 80 10.77 -0.36 -16.60
N GLU A 81 9.76 0.06 -17.36
CA GLU A 81 9.92 0.86 -18.57
C GLU A 81 9.53 2.32 -18.29
N PRO A 82 10.27 3.31 -18.81
CA PRO A 82 9.91 4.72 -18.68
C PRO A 82 8.51 5.00 -19.26
N GLY A 83 7.73 5.84 -18.59
CA GLY A 83 6.38 6.21 -19.04
C GLY A 83 5.29 5.18 -18.75
N GLU A 84 5.63 4.00 -18.21
CA GLU A 84 4.65 3.02 -17.72
C GLU A 84 4.34 3.20 -16.22
N ASP A 85 3.20 2.62 -15.80
CA ASP A 85 2.85 2.51 -14.39
C ASP A 85 3.81 1.57 -13.66
N LEU A 86 4.64 2.14 -12.79
CA LEU A 86 5.53 1.38 -11.92
C LEU A 86 4.74 0.86 -10.72
N VAL A 87 4.68 -0.47 -10.56
CA VAL A 87 4.09 -1.12 -9.40
C VAL A 87 5.16 -1.84 -8.58
N ILE A 88 5.45 -1.31 -7.40
CA ILE A 88 6.37 -1.90 -6.41
C ILE A 88 5.55 -2.72 -5.43
N LYS A 89 5.89 -4.00 -5.27
CA LYS A 89 5.21 -4.95 -4.39
C LYS A 89 6.13 -5.41 -3.27
N PHE A 90 5.61 -5.47 -2.05
CA PHE A 90 6.35 -5.86 -0.86
C PHE A 90 5.86 -7.22 -0.36
N PHE A 91 6.80 -8.11 -0.03
CA PHE A 91 6.53 -9.47 0.43
C PHE A 91 7.33 -9.77 1.69
N ASP A 92 6.82 -10.72 2.47
CA ASP A 92 7.40 -11.29 3.67
C ASP A 92 7.35 -12.82 3.53
N ASP A 93 8.36 -13.51 4.06
CA ASP A 93 8.49 -14.95 4.11
C ASP A 93 7.27 -15.66 4.73
N GLU A 94 6.54 -15.02 5.67
CA GLU A 94 5.36 -15.64 6.30
C GLU A 94 4.12 -15.65 5.40
N ASN A 95 4.00 -14.70 4.46
CA ASN A 95 2.80 -14.49 3.65
C ASN A 95 2.88 -15.09 2.23
N GLY A 96 4.02 -15.67 1.86
CA GLY A 96 4.21 -16.35 0.58
C GLY A 96 4.08 -15.42 -0.63
N ASP A 97 3.32 -15.83 -1.65
CA ASP A 97 3.19 -15.10 -2.94
C ASP A 97 2.21 -13.91 -2.92
N LYS A 98 1.58 -13.61 -1.78
CA LYS A 98 0.63 -12.49 -1.69
C LYS A 98 1.36 -11.23 -1.22
N PRO A 99 1.29 -10.11 -1.96
CA PRO A 99 1.94 -8.88 -1.55
C PRO A 99 1.26 -8.31 -0.29
N LEU A 100 2.08 -7.90 0.68
CA LEU A 100 1.66 -7.16 1.89
C LEU A 100 1.15 -5.77 1.52
N ALA A 101 1.80 -5.17 0.52
CA ALA A 101 1.43 -3.86 0.01
C ALA A 101 1.91 -3.66 -1.43
N GLU A 102 1.29 -2.70 -2.09
CA GLU A 102 1.63 -2.24 -3.42
C GLU A 102 1.74 -0.71 -3.42
N LEU A 103 2.79 -0.19 -4.06
CA LEU A 103 3.00 1.23 -4.29
C LEU A 103 3.02 1.45 -5.80
N THR A 104 2.12 2.30 -6.30
CA THR A 104 2.00 2.60 -7.73
C THR A 104 2.30 4.06 -8.01
N PHE A 105 3.17 4.32 -8.98
CA PHE A 105 3.43 5.66 -9.51
C PHE A 105 3.91 5.57 -10.97
N VAL A 106 3.80 6.66 -11.71
CA VAL A 106 4.25 6.71 -13.12
C VAL A 106 5.77 6.84 -13.15
N ALA A 107 6.46 5.94 -13.87
CA ALA A 107 7.89 6.10 -14.10
C ALA A 107 8.13 7.37 -14.94
N PRO A 108 9.08 8.25 -14.56
CA PRO A 108 9.32 9.47 -15.30
C PRO A 108 9.72 9.15 -16.73
N ASP A 109 9.21 9.93 -17.68
CA ASP A 109 9.57 9.79 -19.09
C ASP A 109 11.08 9.95 -19.28
N TYR A 110 11.63 9.20 -20.24
CA TYR A 110 13.00 9.39 -20.65
C TYR A 110 13.17 10.83 -21.15
N PRO A 111 14.17 11.58 -20.67
CA PRO A 111 14.39 12.94 -21.16
C PRO A 111 14.55 12.92 -22.68
N ALA A 112 13.79 13.75 -23.40
CA ALA A 112 13.84 13.81 -24.86
C ALA A 112 15.27 14.05 -25.40
N GLU A 113 16.13 14.69 -24.60
CA GLU A 113 17.55 14.94 -24.91
C GLU A 113 18.44 13.68 -24.87
N LEU A 114 17.96 12.56 -24.32
CA LEU A 114 18.69 11.31 -24.18
C LEU A 114 18.05 10.14 -24.93
N GLN A 115 16.88 10.33 -25.56
CA GLN A 115 16.26 9.29 -26.36
C GLN A 115 17.12 9.02 -27.59
N ASP A 116 17.41 7.74 -27.83
CA ASP A 116 18.14 7.21 -28.98
C ASP A 116 17.30 6.01 -29.44
N THR A 117 16.63 6.15 -30.59
CA THR A 117 15.57 5.21 -31.00
C THR A 117 16.15 3.96 -31.67
N ASP A 118 17.35 4.05 -32.22
CA ASP A 118 17.99 2.96 -32.96
C ASP A 118 19.29 2.45 -32.31
N ASP A 119 19.61 2.97 -31.12
CA ASP A 119 20.72 2.57 -30.27
C ASP A 119 22.09 2.71 -30.96
N ASP A 120 22.24 3.67 -31.88
CA ASP A 120 23.51 3.92 -32.58
C ASP A 120 24.51 4.75 -31.75
N GLY A 121 24.06 5.27 -30.61
CA GLY A 121 24.81 6.06 -29.65
C GLY A 121 24.69 7.57 -29.86
N VAL A 122 23.88 8.03 -30.82
CA VAL A 122 23.55 9.44 -31.05
C VAL A 122 22.09 9.68 -30.67
N PRO A 123 21.81 10.57 -29.69
CA PRO A 123 20.44 10.88 -29.32
C PRO A 123 19.64 11.44 -30.51
N ASN A 124 18.35 11.12 -30.59
CA ASN A 124 17.38 11.57 -31.61
C ASN A 124 17.46 13.08 -31.91
N ALA A 125 17.78 13.90 -30.90
CA ALA A 125 17.89 15.36 -31.04
C ALA A 125 19.13 15.81 -31.84
N GLU A 126 20.15 14.95 -31.92
CA GLU A 126 21.41 15.17 -32.65
C GLU A 126 21.56 14.22 -33.85
N ASP A 127 20.69 13.22 -33.96
CA ASP A 127 20.69 12.24 -35.04
C ASP A 127 19.87 12.70 -36.26
N LEU A 128 20.50 12.68 -37.43
CA LEU A 128 19.84 13.00 -38.71
C LEU A 128 19.22 11.77 -39.38
N CYS A 129 19.43 10.59 -38.82
CA CYS A 129 18.83 9.33 -39.22
C CYS A 129 18.31 8.54 -38.00
N PRO A 130 17.33 9.06 -37.23
CA PRO A 130 16.92 8.54 -35.91
C PRO A 130 16.33 7.12 -35.86
N THR A 131 16.40 6.35 -36.93
CA THR A 131 15.84 5.00 -37.02
C THR A 131 16.76 4.03 -37.78
N ASP A 132 17.94 4.47 -38.22
CA ASP A 132 18.95 3.64 -38.88
C ASP A 132 20.19 3.49 -37.99
N SER A 133 20.17 2.46 -37.15
CA SER A 133 21.25 2.03 -36.22
C SER A 133 22.69 1.94 -36.78
N ARG A 134 22.87 2.08 -38.10
CA ARG A 134 24.16 2.01 -38.78
C ARG A 134 24.66 3.39 -39.25
N LYS A 135 23.84 4.43 -39.13
CA LYS A 135 24.08 5.76 -39.66
C LYS A 135 23.42 6.80 -38.76
N SER A 136 24.23 7.66 -38.15
CA SER A 136 23.74 8.87 -37.50
C SER A 136 23.58 10.07 -38.45
N ALA A 137 23.82 9.85 -39.76
CA ALA A 137 23.76 10.87 -40.79
C ALA A 137 23.44 10.26 -42.17
N PRO A 138 22.62 10.94 -43.02
CA PRO A 138 22.09 10.36 -44.25
C PRO A 138 23.15 9.98 -45.30
N GLY A 139 24.29 10.68 -45.34
CA GLY A 139 25.29 10.44 -46.38
C GLY A 139 24.75 10.75 -47.78
N VAL A 140 25.24 10.05 -48.81
CA VAL A 140 24.84 10.24 -50.21
C VAL A 140 23.59 9.41 -50.52
N CYS A 141 23.52 8.19 -49.97
CA CYS A 141 22.41 7.25 -50.19
C CYS A 141 21.19 7.50 -49.29
N GLY A 142 21.23 8.49 -48.40
CA GLY A 142 20.21 8.68 -47.38
C GLY A 142 20.27 7.66 -46.23
N CYS A 143 19.32 7.76 -45.31
CA CYS A 143 19.17 6.80 -44.20
C CYS A 143 18.64 5.44 -44.71
N GLY A 144 19.05 4.34 -44.08
CA GLY A 144 18.62 2.97 -44.37
C GLY A 144 19.47 2.23 -45.41
N LEU A 145 20.18 2.97 -46.27
CA LEU A 145 21.05 2.42 -47.34
C LEU A 145 22.52 2.74 -47.06
N PRO A 146 23.44 1.77 -47.05
CA PRO A 146 24.86 2.04 -46.80
C PRO A 146 25.50 2.78 -47.98
N ASP A 147 26.38 3.77 -47.71
CA ASP A 147 27.21 4.44 -48.72
C ASP A 147 28.40 3.57 -49.16
N THR A 148 28.16 2.27 -49.36
CA THR A 148 29.20 1.35 -49.83
C THR A 148 29.46 1.63 -51.30
N ASP A 149 30.72 1.81 -51.64
CA ASP A 149 31.23 1.86 -53.00
C ASP A 149 32.01 0.55 -53.22
N SER A 150 31.36 -0.40 -53.89
CA SER A 150 31.84 -1.78 -54.03
C SER A 150 33.04 -1.88 -54.97
N ASP A 151 33.09 -1.06 -56.03
CA ASP A 151 34.14 -1.11 -57.04
C ASP A 151 35.19 0.00 -56.90
N GLY A 152 34.92 1.00 -56.06
CA GLY A 152 35.86 2.04 -55.66
C GLY A 152 36.00 3.16 -56.68
N ASP A 153 35.01 3.36 -57.55
CA ASP A 153 35.04 4.41 -58.57
C ASP A 153 34.59 5.80 -58.06
N GLY A 154 34.17 5.86 -56.80
CA GLY A 154 33.76 7.08 -56.12
C GLY A 154 32.26 7.35 -56.15
N THR A 155 31.45 6.49 -56.80
CA THR A 155 29.99 6.54 -56.74
C THR A 155 29.49 5.44 -55.82
N PRO A 156 28.79 5.77 -54.71
CA PRO A 156 28.24 4.74 -53.85
C PRO A 156 27.19 3.92 -54.60
N ASN A 157 27.11 2.62 -54.32
CA ASN A 157 26.29 1.63 -55.03
C ASN A 157 24.82 2.02 -55.22
N CYS A 158 24.28 2.86 -54.33
CA CYS A 158 22.90 3.36 -54.43
C CYS A 158 22.68 4.31 -55.62
N GLU A 159 23.73 5.01 -56.05
CA GLU A 159 23.73 5.98 -57.15
C GLU A 159 24.48 5.47 -58.38
N ASP A 160 25.09 4.28 -58.28
CA ASP A 160 25.82 3.67 -59.38
C ASP A 160 24.96 2.70 -60.19
N ALA A 161 24.90 2.93 -61.49
CA ALA A 161 24.24 2.04 -62.45
C ALA A 161 25.04 0.76 -62.70
N TYR A 162 26.33 0.76 -62.39
CA TYR A 162 27.21 -0.40 -62.53
C TYR A 162 28.06 -0.65 -61.27
N PRO A 163 27.47 -0.98 -60.10
CA PRO A 163 28.15 -1.04 -58.78
C PRO A 163 29.34 -2.00 -58.61
N GLU A 164 29.74 -2.70 -59.65
CA GLU A 164 30.82 -3.69 -59.66
C GLU A 164 31.80 -3.45 -60.83
N ASP A 165 31.60 -2.38 -61.63
CA ASP A 165 32.40 -2.02 -62.79
C ASP A 165 33.02 -0.63 -62.59
N PRO A 166 34.27 -0.55 -62.10
CA PRO A 166 34.91 0.70 -61.67
C PRO A 166 35.30 1.63 -62.82
N THR A 167 34.80 1.35 -64.02
CA THR A 167 34.98 2.14 -65.22
C THR A 167 33.70 2.81 -65.69
N LYS A 168 32.57 2.63 -64.98
CA LYS A 168 31.26 3.11 -65.40
C LYS A 168 30.40 3.66 -64.24
N THR A 169 30.68 4.87 -63.83
CA THR A 169 29.74 5.68 -63.05
C THR A 169 28.67 6.28 -63.97
N LYS A 170 27.41 5.85 -63.91
CA LYS A 170 26.22 6.46 -64.58
C LYS A 170 26.51 7.10 -65.96
N SER A 171 26.49 6.27 -66.99
CA SER A 171 26.70 6.55 -68.43
C SER A 171 26.72 8.03 -68.88
N GLU A 172 27.89 8.50 -69.34
CA GLU A 172 27.97 9.58 -70.32
C GLU A 172 27.17 9.19 -71.60
N PRO A 173 26.32 10.07 -72.15
CA PRO A 173 25.58 9.78 -73.36
C PRO A 173 26.47 9.98 -74.60
N SER A 174 26.40 9.01 -75.52
CA SER A 174 27.04 9.09 -76.83
C SER A 174 26.32 10.10 -77.73
N GLU A 175 27.09 11.02 -78.32
CA GLU A 175 26.67 11.97 -79.36
C GLU A 175 26.09 11.24 -80.59
N ASP A 176 24.79 11.42 -80.85
CA ASP A 176 24.17 11.37 -82.17
C ASP A 176 22.93 12.29 -82.16
N GLU A 177 22.76 13.04 -83.25
CA GLU A 177 21.95 14.26 -83.39
C GLU A 177 20.58 14.30 -82.66
N GLU A 178 20.46 15.32 -81.81
CA GLU A 178 19.30 15.95 -81.18
C GLU A 178 17.94 15.66 -81.87
N THR A 179 17.32 14.57 -81.47
CA THR A 179 15.92 14.67 -81.02
C THR A 179 15.95 14.22 -79.58
N GLU A 180 16.10 15.20 -78.68
CA GLU A 180 15.93 15.01 -77.25
C GLU A 180 14.70 14.13 -77.01
N LYS A 181 14.92 12.94 -76.44
CA LYS A 181 13.83 12.04 -76.09
C LYS A 181 13.04 12.76 -75.00
N ASP A 182 11.78 12.99 -75.27
CA ASP A 182 10.82 13.68 -74.43
C ASP A 182 9.67 12.69 -74.29
N THR A 183 9.69 11.96 -73.16
CA THR A 183 8.89 10.75 -72.94
C THR A 183 7.43 11.08 -72.69
N ASP A 184 7.16 12.20 -72.04
CA ASP A 184 5.84 12.71 -71.73
C ASP A 184 5.36 13.79 -72.74
N GLU A 185 6.23 14.19 -73.67
CA GLU A 185 5.95 15.09 -74.78
C GLU A 185 5.53 16.51 -74.31
N ASP A 186 6.07 16.96 -73.18
CA ASP A 186 5.75 18.25 -72.55
C ASP A 186 6.50 19.44 -73.19
N GLY A 187 7.48 19.12 -74.04
CA GLY A 187 8.35 20.06 -74.73
C GLY A 187 9.70 20.28 -74.04
N THR A 188 9.92 19.64 -72.89
CA THR A 188 11.17 19.58 -72.13
C THR A 188 11.80 18.20 -72.34
N PRO A 189 13.03 18.13 -72.83
CA PRO A 189 13.78 16.88 -72.92
C PRO A 189 13.83 16.09 -71.61
N ASP A 190 13.77 14.74 -71.66
CA ASP A 190 13.99 13.85 -70.51
C ASP A 190 15.27 14.22 -69.73
N SER A 191 16.26 14.79 -70.42
CA SER A 191 17.57 15.19 -69.87
C SER A 191 17.53 16.49 -69.05
N GLN A 192 16.51 17.31 -69.24
CA GLN A 192 16.31 18.60 -68.56
C GLN A 192 15.03 18.64 -67.72
N ASP A 193 14.21 17.59 -67.82
CA ASP A 193 12.98 17.43 -67.08
C ASP A 193 13.22 16.64 -65.78
N GLN A 194 12.98 17.27 -64.63
CA GLN A 194 13.11 16.62 -63.33
C GLN A 194 11.91 15.70 -63.01
N CYS A 195 10.90 15.73 -63.88
CA CYS A 195 9.68 14.97 -63.84
C CYS A 195 9.39 14.38 -65.23
N SER A 196 10.37 13.75 -65.88
CA SER A 196 10.35 13.24 -67.27
C SER A 196 9.26 12.22 -67.67
N GLU A 197 8.31 11.92 -66.78
CA GLU A 197 7.11 11.12 -67.07
C GLU A 197 5.81 11.89 -66.74
N ASP A 198 5.89 13.14 -66.31
CA ASP A 198 4.79 14.02 -65.90
C ASP A 198 4.67 15.24 -66.83
N PRO A 199 3.78 15.18 -67.82
CA PRO A 199 3.66 16.24 -68.82
C PRO A 199 3.08 17.57 -68.29
N GLU A 200 2.69 17.66 -67.02
CA GLU A 200 2.17 18.89 -66.41
C GLU A 200 3.22 19.64 -65.58
N LYS A 201 4.38 19.01 -65.31
CA LYS A 201 5.44 19.58 -64.48
C LYS A 201 6.80 19.21 -65.03
N THR A 202 7.70 20.20 -65.05
CA THR A 202 9.12 19.99 -65.36
C THR A 202 10.02 20.00 -64.12
N GLU A 203 9.47 20.40 -62.97
CA GLU A 203 10.12 20.42 -61.66
C GLU A 203 9.19 19.80 -60.60
N PRO A 204 9.71 19.08 -59.58
CA PRO A 204 8.87 18.34 -58.64
C PRO A 204 7.97 19.23 -57.76
N GLY A 205 8.38 20.44 -57.42
CA GLY A 205 7.62 21.29 -56.48
C GLY A 205 7.63 20.76 -55.04
N GLU A 206 6.70 21.23 -54.20
CA GLU A 206 6.60 20.86 -52.78
C GLU A 206 5.94 19.48 -52.59
N CYS A 207 5.06 19.08 -53.51
CA CYS A 207 4.36 17.79 -53.51
C CYS A 207 5.03 16.72 -54.39
N GLY A 208 6.09 17.06 -55.13
CA GLY A 208 6.78 16.15 -56.04
C GLY A 208 6.14 16.02 -57.44
N CYS A 209 6.78 15.21 -58.30
CA CYS A 209 6.31 14.92 -59.65
C CYS A 209 5.02 14.07 -59.62
N GLY A 210 4.12 14.29 -60.57
CA GLY A 210 2.84 13.59 -60.71
C GLY A 210 1.73 14.06 -59.79
N THR A 211 1.98 15.05 -58.91
CA THR A 211 1.01 15.57 -57.93
C THR A 211 0.98 17.10 -57.93
N PRO A 212 -0.15 17.79 -58.18
CA PRO A 212 -0.20 19.25 -58.21
C PRO A 212 0.11 19.91 -56.86
N ASP A 213 0.86 21.02 -56.88
CA ASP A 213 1.04 21.92 -55.72
C ASP A 213 -0.17 22.84 -55.59
N ALA A 214 -1.34 22.25 -55.34
CA ALA A 214 -2.58 22.97 -55.10
C ALA A 214 -2.72 23.30 -53.60
N ASP A 215 -3.45 24.38 -53.32
CA ASP A 215 -3.81 24.84 -51.99
C ASP A 215 -5.32 25.15 -52.05
N GLY A 216 -6.09 24.16 -51.62
CA GLY A 216 -7.50 23.96 -51.95
C GLY A 216 -8.46 24.80 -51.12
N ASP A 217 -8.10 25.10 -49.88
CA ASP A 217 -8.80 26.05 -49.01
C ASP A 217 -8.08 27.39 -48.85
N GLU A 218 -6.99 27.55 -49.61
CA GLU A 218 -6.17 28.75 -49.64
C GLU A 218 -5.54 29.07 -48.27
N ASP A 219 -5.24 28.03 -47.46
CA ASP A 219 -4.61 28.18 -46.15
C ASP A 219 -3.07 28.36 -46.22
N GLY A 220 -2.50 28.23 -47.42
CA GLY A 220 -1.11 28.47 -47.74
C GLY A 220 -0.19 27.30 -47.41
N ILE A 221 -0.74 26.23 -46.84
CA ILE A 221 -0.07 24.95 -46.78
C ILE A 221 -0.60 24.17 -47.97
N VAL A 222 0.29 23.82 -48.89
CA VAL A 222 -0.10 23.02 -50.06
C VAL A 222 -0.82 21.77 -49.58
N ASP A 223 -1.82 21.33 -50.33
CA ASP A 223 -2.75 20.28 -49.93
C ASP A 223 -2.06 18.98 -49.49
N CYS A 224 -0.86 18.72 -50.03
CA CYS A 224 -0.05 17.57 -49.67
C CYS A 224 0.65 17.69 -48.29
N ASN A 225 0.82 18.90 -47.78
CA ASN A 225 1.48 19.23 -46.51
C ASN A 225 0.52 19.80 -45.46
N ASP A 226 -0.72 20.13 -45.82
CA ASP A 226 -1.70 20.70 -44.91
C ASP A 226 -2.38 19.63 -44.04
N ARG A 227 -2.52 19.92 -42.75
CA ARG A 227 -3.28 19.10 -41.80
C ARG A 227 -4.79 19.28 -41.96
N CYS A 228 -5.24 20.37 -42.58
CA CYS A 228 -6.65 20.62 -42.85
C CYS A 228 -6.96 21.23 -44.24
N PRO A 229 -6.62 20.55 -45.36
CA PRO A 229 -6.52 21.09 -46.74
C PRO A 229 -7.78 21.60 -47.46
N SER A 230 -8.91 21.59 -46.77
CA SER A 230 -10.23 21.86 -47.38
C SER A 230 -11.14 22.72 -46.52
N ILE A 231 -10.61 23.05 -45.35
CA ILE A 231 -11.29 23.72 -44.29
C ILE A 231 -10.10 24.31 -43.58
N ALA A 232 -9.66 25.50 -43.99
CA ALA A 232 -8.41 26.06 -43.49
C ALA A 232 -8.37 25.83 -41.99
N TYR A 233 -7.68 24.77 -41.59
CA TYR A 233 -7.62 24.32 -40.21
C TYR A 233 -8.96 24.36 -39.36
N GLU A 234 -10.22 24.12 -39.82
CA GLU A 234 -11.46 24.28 -38.94
C GLU A 234 -12.75 23.36 -39.10
N ASP A 235 -12.90 22.07 -38.68
CA ASP A 235 -14.27 21.62 -38.16
C ASP A 235 -14.40 20.28 -37.37
N LYS A 236 -13.68 20.09 -36.26
CA LYS A 236 -14.08 19.16 -35.18
C LYS A 236 -13.47 19.58 -33.86
N ILE A 237 -14.27 20.28 -33.04
CA ILE A 237 -13.98 20.67 -31.65
C ILE A 237 -12.81 19.88 -31.04
N GLY A 238 -11.62 20.47 -31.12
CA GLY A 238 -10.36 19.79 -30.83
C GLY A 238 -9.35 19.76 -31.97
N ASP A 239 -9.68 20.24 -33.17
CA ASP A 239 -8.70 20.57 -34.21
C ASP A 239 -8.11 21.96 -33.93
N PRO A 240 -6.83 22.22 -34.21
CA PRO A 240 -6.15 23.38 -33.63
C PRO A 240 -6.56 24.75 -34.19
N CYS A 241 -7.61 24.79 -34.98
CA CYS A 241 -8.17 26.00 -35.54
C CYS A 241 -9.68 25.88 -35.77
N ASP A 242 -10.32 24.99 -35.02
CA ASP A 242 -11.72 25.20 -34.71
C ASP A 242 -11.95 26.51 -33.95
N LYS A 243 -13.17 27.04 -34.06
CA LYS A 243 -13.62 28.19 -33.27
C LYS A 243 -13.63 27.83 -31.79
N ASP A 244 -13.40 28.82 -30.95
CA ASP A 244 -13.58 28.75 -29.50
C ASP A 244 -15.09 28.76 -29.17
N GLU A 245 -15.66 27.57 -28.95
CA GLU A 245 -17.11 27.36 -28.87
C GLU A 245 -17.71 27.94 -27.57
N ASP A 246 -16.96 27.93 -26.47
CA ASP A 246 -17.39 28.51 -25.19
C ASP A 246 -16.90 29.94 -24.94
N ASN A 247 -15.98 30.44 -25.77
CA ASN A 247 -15.40 31.77 -25.72
C ASN A 247 -14.55 32.03 -24.46
N ASP A 248 -13.84 31.02 -23.94
CA ASP A 248 -12.93 31.15 -22.79
C ASP A 248 -11.55 31.74 -23.13
N GLY A 249 -11.24 31.84 -24.43
CA GLY A 249 -9.99 32.37 -24.97
C GLY A 249 -8.97 31.30 -25.39
N VAL A 250 -9.31 30.01 -25.29
CA VAL A 250 -8.56 28.89 -25.83
C VAL A 250 -9.36 28.25 -26.96
N PHE A 251 -8.75 28.07 -28.13
CA PHE A 251 -9.42 27.39 -29.25
C PHE A 251 -9.67 25.93 -28.89
N ASP A 252 -10.82 25.39 -29.29
CA ASP A 252 -11.26 24.02 -28.99
C ASP A 252 -10.15 22.98 -29.20
N GLY A 253 -9.36 23.17 -30.26
CA GLY A 253 -8.09 22.51 -30.56
C GLY A 253 -7.10 22.23 -29.46
N ALA A 254 -6.94 23.21 -28.58
CA ALA A 254 -6.04 23.20 -27.44
C ALA A 254 -6.80 23.18 -26.11
N ASP A 255 -8.14 23.17 -26.18
CA ASP A 255 -9.03 23.21 -25.03
C ASP A 255 -9.42 21.78 -24.61
N GLN A 256 -9.15 21.42 -23.36
CA GLN A 256 -9.56 20.11 -22.82
C GLN A 256 -11.04 20.09 -22.40
N CYS A 257 -11.67 21.25 -22.36
CA CYS A 257 -13.05 21.52 -22.05
C CYS A 257 -13.69 22.53 -23.02
N PRO A 258 -13.83 22.20 -24.32
CA PRO A 258 -14.30 23.14 -25.35
C PRO A 258 -15.73 23.70 -25.19
N TYR A 259 -16.41 23.39 -24.10
CA TYR A 259 -17.77 23.83 -23.81
C TYR A 259 -17.91 24.44 -22.40
N ASP A 260 -16.81 24.64 -21.66
CA ASP A 260 -16.77 25.23 -20.34
C ASP A 260 -16.03 26.60 -20.33
N PRO A 261 -16.76 27.72 -20.38
CA PRO A 261 -16.20 29.07 -20.53
C PRO A 261 -15.34 29.56 -19.35
N PHE A 262 -15.22 28.75 -18.30
CA PHE A 262 -14.41 29.06 -17.12
C PHE A 262 -13.17 28.18 -17.00
N LYS A 263 -12.94 27.24 -17.94
CA LYS A 263 -11.97 26.17 -17.70
C LYS A 263 -11.42 25.48 -18.95
N PHE A 264 -10.43 26.06 -19.62
CA PHE A 264 -9.68 25.36 -20.68
C PHE A 264 -8.91 24.06 -20.33
N LYS A 265 -8.77 23.71 -19.03
CA LYS A 265 -8.12 22.47 -18.56
C LYS A 265 -9.08 21.65 -17.72
N ALA A 266 -9.26 20.37 -18.02
CA ALA A 266 -10.20 19.52 -17.29
C ALA A 266 -9.95 19.44 -15.77
N GLY A 267 -8.71 19.54 -15.30
CA GLY A 267 -8.38 19.51 -13.87
C GLY A 267 -8.83 18.22 -13.18
N TYR A 268 -8.94 18.23 -11.86
CA TYR A 268 -9.38 17.05 -11.10
C TYR A 268 -10.90 16.86 -11.18
N CYS A 269 -11.65 17.94 -11.22
CA CYS A 269 -13.12 17.91 -11.26
C CYS A 269 -13.70 17.60 -12.65
N GLY A 270 -12.87 17.60 -13.69
CA GLY A 270 -13.34 17.61 -15.08
C GLY A 270 -13.94 18.96 -15.47
N CYS A 271 -14.45 19.04 -16.69
CA CYS A 271 -15.13 20.23 -17.20
C CYS A 271 -16.50 20.46 -16.53
N GLY A 272 -16.94 21.70 -16.48
CA GLY A 272 -18.22 22.16 -15.94
C GLY A 272 -18.29 22.19 -14.41
N LYS A 273 -17.17 21.94 -13.72
CA LYS A 273 -17.07 21.94 -12.25
C LYS A 273 -15.85 22.73 -11.77
N PRO A 274 -16.03 23.65 -10.80
CA PRO A 274 -14.93 24.44 -10.25
C PRO A 274 -13.99 23.56 -9.42
N GLU A 275 -12.71 23.91 -9.42
CA GLU A 275 -11.68 23.34 -8.53
C GLU A 275 -11.70 24.05 -7.16
N THR A 276 -12.90 24.32 -6.64
CA THR A 276 -13.06 24.90 -5.30
C THR A 276 -12.57 23.87 -4.29
N ASP A 277 -11.77 24.34 -3.35
CA ASP A 277 -11.29 23.59 -2.20
C ASP A 277 -11.68 24.45 -0.98
N THR A 278 -12.82 24.09 -0.37
CA THR A 278 -13.50 24.90 0.63
C THR A 278 -12.73 24.93 1.95
N ASP A 279 -12.15 23.81 2.37
CA ASP A 279 -11.40 23.67 3.62
C ASP A 279 -9.88 23.82 3.46
N LYS A 280 -9.38 23.77 2.22
CA LYS A 280 -7.97 23.99 1.82
C LYS A 280 -7.05 22.83 2.19
N ASP A 281 -7.54 21.59 2.15
CA ASP A 281 -6.72 20.40 2.37
C ASP A 281 -5.93 19.93 1.12
N GLY A 282 -6.18 20.57 -0.02
CA GLY A 282 -5.54 20.25 -1.30
C GLY A 282 -6.37 19.32 -2.19
N THR A 283 -7.52 18.84 -1.73
CA THR A 283 -8.49 18.05 -2.48
C THR A 283 -9.69 18.92 -2.83
N PRO A 284 -10.00 19.14 -4.12
CA PRO A 284 -11.15 19.95 -4.48
C PRO A 284 -12.47 19.27 -4.08
N ASP A 285 -13.48 20.07 -3.70
CA ASP A 285 -14.79 19.67 -3.19
C ASP A 285 -15.51 18.60 -4.05
N CYS A 286 -15.21 18.57 -5.35
CA CYS A 286 -15.79 17.62 -6.29
C CYS A 286 -15.23 16.19 -6.16
N LYS A 287 -14.06 16.04 -5.52
CA LYS A 287 -13.33 14.80 -5.22
C LYS A 287 -13.24 14.54 -3.73
N ASP A 288 -13.50 15.56 -2.93
CA ASP A 288 -13.58 15.45 -1.48
C ASP A 288 -14.97 14.95 -1.05
N LEU A 289 -15.00 13.90 -0.23
CA LEU A 289 -16.23 13.42 0.37
C LEU A 289 -16.57 14.15 1.68
N CYS A 290 -15.66 14.99 2.18
CA CYS A 290 -15.79 15.80 3.39
C CYS A 290 -15.32 17.26 3.17
N PRO A 291 -15.95 18.04 2.27
CA PRO A 291 -15.44 19.33 1.74
C PRO A 291 -15.33 20.49 2.75
N GLU A 292 -15.69 20.27 4.01
CA GLU A 292 -15.60 21.28 5.07
C GLU A 292 -14.57 20.90 6.14
N ASN A 293 -13.93 19.73 6.03
CA ASN A 293 -12.98 19.22 7.01
C ASN A 293 -11.56 19.09 6.43
N PRO A 294 -10.64 20.00 6.79
CA PRO A 294 -9.31 20.03 6.21
C PRO A 294 -8.39 18.86 6.63
N GLU A 295 -8.82 18.01 7.55
CA GLU A 295 -8.06 16.86 8.03
C GLU A 295 -8.51 15.54 7.38
N LYS A 296 -9.63 15.54 6.64
CA LYS A 296 -10.25 14.32 6.11
C LYS A 296 -10.81 14.53 4.71
N ILE A 297 -10.29 13.77 3.75
CA ILE A 297 -10.85 13.69 2.39
C ILE A 297 -12.00 12.67 2.22
N LYS A 298 -12.21 11.81 3.24
CA LYS A 298 -13.20 10.72 3.24
C LYS A 298 -13.85 10.53 4.61
N PRO A 299 -15.15 10.20 4.66
CA PRO A 299 -15.83 9.93 5.92
C PRO A 299 -15.18 8.75 6.66
N GLY A 300 -14.90 8.95 7.95
CA GLY A 300 -14.53 7.89 8.88
C GLY A 300 -15.77 7.23 9.50
N GLU A 301 -15.60 6.46 10.58
CA GLU A 301 -16.73 5.88 11.34
C GLU A 301 -17.68 6.96 11.89
N SER A 302 -17.14 8.14 12.22
CA SER A 302 -17.87 9.33 12.66
C SER A 302 -18.28 10.28 11.53
N GLY A 303 -18.16 9.87 10.26
CA GLY A 303 -18.49 10.74 9.13
C GLY A 303 -17.38 11.75 8.79
N CYS A 304 -17.78 12.95 8.36
CA CYS A 304 -16.88 14.03 7.95
C CYS A 304 -16.57 15.04 9.06
N ASP A 305 -17.39 15.07 10.10
CA ASP A 305 -17.15 15.94 11.23
C ASP A 305 -16.14 15.29 12.18
N ASP A 306 -15.26 16.10 12.77
CA ASP A 306 -14.51 15.71 13.97
C ASP A 306 -15.45 15.78 15.18
N GLU A 307 -16.46 14.90 15.22
CA GLU A 307 -17.28 14.71 16.42
C GLU A 307 -16.52 14.04 17.57
N CYS A 308 -15.22 13.77 17.43
CA CYS A 308 -14.39 13.40 18.58
C CYS A 308 -13.96 14.64 19.39
N SER A 309 -14.84 15.63 19.51
CA SER A 309 -14.68 16.77 20.43
C SER A 309 -15.79 16.85 21.46
N VAL A 310 -16.82 16.00 21.35
CA VAL A 310 -17.83 15.86 22.40
C VAL A 310 -17.19 15.03 23.49
N ASP A 311 -17.11 15.63 24.68
CA ASP A 311 -16.58 15.07 25.90
C ASP A 311 -17.68 15.29 26.93
N THR A 312 -18.54 14.29 27.09
CA THR A 312 -19.81 14.37 27.82
C THR A 312 -19.59 14.49 29.32
N ASP A 313 -18.54 13.87 29.84
CA ASP A 313 -18.15 13.90 31.26
C ASP A 313 -17.00 14.87 31.57
N GLU A 314 -16.48 15.57 30.56
CA GLU A 314 -15.44 16.60 30.67
C GLU A 314 -14.12 16.07 31.28
N ASP A 315 -13.81 14.79 31.07
CA ASP A 315 -12.62 14.10 31.60
C ASP A 315 -11.32 14.41 30.82
N GLY A 316 -11.47 15.03 29.64
CA GLY A 316 -10.40 15.35 28.71
C GLY A 316 -10.20 14.32 27.60
N THR A 317 -10.93 13.21 27.64
CA THR A 317 -11.01 12.19 26.59
C THR A 317 -12.36 12.32 25.89
N PRO A 318 -12.40 12.54 24.56
CA PRO A 318 -13.66 12.65 23.87
C PRO A 318 -14.45 11.33 23.90
N ASP A 319 -15.79 11.41 23.87
CA ASP A 319 -16.74 10.29 23.93
C ASP A 319 -16.42 9.15 22.95
N CYS A 320 -15.80 9.49 21.81
CA CYS A 320 -15.45 8.54 20.77
C CYS A 320 -14.22 7.68 21.11
N GLU A 321 -13.33 8.18 21.98
CA GLU A 321 -12.16 7.49 22.52
C GLU A 321 -12.36 7.04 23.98
N ASP A 322 -13.44 7.50 24.63
CA ASP A 322 -13.82 7.13 25.98
C ASP A 322 -14.70 5.86 26.02
N CYS A 323 -14.23 4.83 26.72
CA CYS A 323 -15.02 3.60 26.92
C CYS A 323 -16.03 3.71 28.08
N CYS A 324 -16.07 4.86 28.75
CA CYS A 324 -16.89 5.25 29.88
C CYS A 324 -17.31 6.74 29.77
N PRO A 325 -17.96 7.17 28.67
CA PRO A 325 -18.21 8.58 28.32
C PRO A 325 -19.20 9.33 29.24
N GLU A 326 -19.58 8.75 30.38
CA GLU A 326 -20.43 9.37 31.41
C GLU A 326 -19.74 9.37 32.79
N ASP A 327 -18.47 8.96 32.89
CA ASP A 327 -17.70 8.82 34.13
C ASP A 327 -16.36 9.58 34.05
N GLU A 328 -16.40 10.82 34.53
CA GLU A 328 -15.25 11.77 34.56
C GLU A 328 -13.98 11.24 35.28
N ASN A 329 -14.05 10.10 35.95
CA ASN A 329 -12.94 9.49 36.68
C ASN A 329 -12.32 8.30 35.95
N LYS A 330 -12.91 7.84 34.84
CA LYS A 330 -12.47 6.63 34.13
C LYS A 330 -12.66 6.77 32.63
N ILE A 331 -11.56 6.60 31.90
CA ILE A 331 -11.57 6.43 30.43
C ILE A 331 -11.85 4.96 30.02
N LYS A 332 -11.68 4.02 30.96
CA LYS A 332 -11.85 2.57 30.72
C LYS A 332 -12.62 1.91 31.87
N PRO A 333 -13.49 0.93 31.57
CA PRO A 333 -14.35 0.29 32.57
C PRO A 333 -13.59 -0.33 33.76
N GLY A 334 -12.36 -0.81 33.58
CA GLY A 334 -11.63 -1.50 34.65
C GLY A 334 -12.32 -2.81 35.05
N TYR A 335 -12.15 -3.24 36.30
CA TYR A 335 -12.79 -4.45 36.83
C TYR A 335 -14.21 -4.18 37.34
N CYS A 336 -14.45 -2.98 37.87
CA CYS A 336 -15.74 -2.59 38.43
C CYS A 336 -16.74 -2.06 37.38
N GLY A 337 -16.28 -1.78 36.17
CA GLY A 337 -17.08 -1.06 35.18
C GLY A 337 -16.99 0.47 35.35
N CYS A 338 -17.69 1.20 34.50
CA CYS A 338 -17.84 2.66 34.63
C CYS A 338 -18.79 2.99 35.80
N GLY A 339 -18.52 4.10 36.49
CA GLY A 339 -19.32 4.64 37.60
C GLY A 339 -19.00 4.07 38.98
N GLU A 340 -18.19 3.01 39.06
CA GLU A 340 -17.81 2.36 40.32
C GLU A 340 -16.28 2.45 40.54
N PRO A 341 -15.79 2.96 41.68
CA PRO A 341 -14.36 3.15 41.89
C PRO A 341 -13.60 1.81 42.05
N GLU A 342 -12.36 1.76 41.59
CA GLU A 342 -11.45 0.60 41.77
C GLU A 342 -10.82 0.58 43.18
N THR A 343 -11.62 0.87 44.20
CA THR A 343 -11.15 0.87 45.59
C THR A 343 -10.80 -0.56 45.98
N ASN A 344 -9.70 -0.72 46.72
CA ASN A 344 -9.32 -1.98 47.33
C ASN A 344 -9.06 -1.69 48.82
N SER A 345 -9.98 -2.13 49.67
CA SER A 345 -10.05 -1.78 51.08
C SER A 345 -9.11 -2.61 51.97
N ASP A 346 -8.75 -3.83 51.57
CA ASP A 346 -7.87 -4.75 52.33
C ASP A 346 -6.52 -5.05 51.66
N GLU A 347 -6.28 -4.46 50.49
CA GLU A 347 -5.08 -4.56 49.65
C GLU A 347 -4.80 -5.97 49.08
N ASP A 348 -5.83 -6.79 48.87
CA ASP A 348 -5.71 -8.21 48.46
C ASP A 348 -5.55 -8.47 46.94
N LYS A 349 -5.53 -7.39 46.14
CA LYS A 349 -5.53 -7.27 44.66
C LYS A 349 -6.90 -7.28 43.98
N TYR A 350 -7.98 -7.68 44.64
CA TYR A 350 -9.33 -7.59 44.09
C TYR A 350 -9.98 -6.30 44.58
N PRO A 351 -10.49 -5.44 43.67
CA PRO A 351 -11.23 -4.26 44.11
C PRO A 351 -12.56 -4.66 44.75
N ASP A 352 -13.03 -3.85 45.71
CA ASP A 352 -14.20 -4.08 46.57
C ASP A 352 -15.45 -4.49 45.77
N CYS A 353 -15.61 -3.97 44.56
CA CYS A 353 -16.72 -4.26 43.66
C CYS A 353 -16.80 -5.73 43.18
N ILE A 354 -15.67 -6.45 43.19
CA ILE A 354 -15.57 -7.87 42.80
C ILE A 354 -15.06 -8.75 43.94
N ASP A 355 -15.00 -8.20 45.16
CA ASP A 355 -14.59 -8.88 46.37
C ASP A 355 -15.81 -9.08 47.30
N GLU A 356 -16.15 -10.33 47.60
CA GLU A 356 -17.25 -10.63 48.54
C GLU A 356 -16.80 -10.54 50.00
N CYS A 357 -15.49 -10.36 50.23
CA CYS A 357 -14.81 -10.24 51.51
C CYS A 357 -13.87 -9.02 51.50
N ASP A 358 -14.36 -7.87 51.05
CA ASP A 358 -13.69 -6.56 50.89
C ASP A 358 -12.85 -6.00 52.07
N PHE A 359 -12.83 -6.67 53.22
CA PHE A 359 -12.02 -6.32 54.39
C PHE A 359 -11.13 -7.48 54.90
N ASP A 360 -11.01 -8.58 54.15
CA ASP A 360 -10.24 -9.77 54.50
C ASP A 360 -9.22 -10.11 53.41
N SER A 361 -7.99 -9.62 53.63
CA SER A 361 -6.92 -9.72 52.63
C SER A 361 -6.47 -11.14 52.26
N ASP A 362 -6.92 -12.14 53.01
CA ASP A 362 -6.62 -13.55 52.75
C ASP A 362 -7.71 -14.24 51.91
N LYS A 363 -8.87 -13.62 51.69
CA LYS A 363 -10.02 -14.22 51.01
C LYS A 363 -10.78 -13.23 50.14
N LYS A 364 -11.02 -13.65 48.90
CA LYS A 364 -11.96 -12.98 47.97
C LYS A 364 -13.43 -13.38 48.17
N HIS A 365 -13.68 -14.59 48.65
CA HIS A 365 -15.02 -15.15 48.79
C HIS A 365 -15.21 -15.71 50.20
N PRO A 366 -16.40 -15.55 50.79
CA PRO A 366 -16.70 -16.13 52.09
C PRO A 366 -16.61 -17.66 51.97
N GLY A 367 -15.58 -18.23 52.60
CA GLY A 367 -15.39 -19.68 52.69
C GLY A 367 -16.39 -20.31 53.66
N PHE A 368 -16.10 -21.50 54.18
CA PHE A 368 -17.00 -22.13 55.17
C PHE A 368 -17.05 -21.35 56.47
N CYS A 369 -15.94 -20.69 56.83
CA CYS A 369 -15.86 -19.81 57.99
C CYS A 369 -16.36 -18.37 57.73
N GLY A 370 -16.78 -18.04 56.50
CA GLY A 370 -17.03 -16.66 56.10
C GLY A 370 -15.74 -15.86 55.89
N CYS A 371 -15.81 -14.53 56.00
CA CYS A 371 -14.67 -13.62 55.91
C CYS A 371 -14.07 -13.35 57.31
N GLY A 372 -12.75 -13.15 57.39
CA GLY A 372 -12.00 -12.76 58.59
C GLY A 372 -11.55 -13.93 59.48
N GLU A 373 -11.99 -15.16 59.19
CA GLU A 373 -11.65 -16.36 59.95
C GLU A 373 -10.95 -17.39 59.05
N PRO A 374 -9.79 -17.94 59.41
CA PRO A 374 -9.04 -18.84 58.53
C PRO A 374 -9.74 -20.20 58.34
N GLU A 375 -9.61 -20.79 57.15
CA GLU A 375 -10.10 -22.15 56.84
C GLU A 375 -9.15 -23.24 57.36
N THR A 376 -8.68 -23.10 58.60
CA THR A 376 -7.76 -24.07 59.21
C THR A 376 -8.52 -25.36 59.46
N ASP A 377 -7.95 -26.48 59.03
CA ASP A 377 -8.45 -27.84 59.28
C ASP A 377 -7.35 -28.58 60.05
N THR A 378 -7.49 -28.62 61.38
CA THR A 378 -6.42 -29.06 62.28
C THR A 378 -6.18 -30.58 62.21
N ASP A 379 -7.22 -31.39 61.95
CA ASP A 379 -7.11 -32.85 61.91
C ASP A 379 -7.10 -33.43 60.49
N GLY A 380 -7.48 -32.64 59.47
CA GLY A 380 -7.41 -33.02 58.06
C GLY A 380 -8.62 -33.84 57.59
N ASP A 381 -9.77 -33.75 58.26
CA ASP A 381 -10.99 -34.47 57.87
C ASP A 381 -11.77 -33.81 56.71
N GLY A 382 -11.35 -32.60 56.32
CA GLY A 382 -11.94 -31.82 55.24
C GLY A 382 -12.98 -30.80 55.68
N LYS A 383 -13.25 -30.65 56.98
CA LYS A 383 -14.12 -29.63 57.56
C LYS A 383 -13.29 -28.63 58.39
N PRO A 384 -13.28 -27.33 58.03
CA PRO A 384 -12.52 -26.33 58.79
C PRO A 384 -12.97 -26.22 60.25
N ASP A 385 -12.03 -25.96 61.16
CA ASP A 385 -12.20 -25.90 62.62
C ASP A 385 -13.38 -25.01 63.05
N CYS A 386 -13.68 -23.95 62.27
CA CYS A 386 -14.74 -22.99 62.55
C CYS A 386 -16.16 -23.58 62.39
N VAL A 387 -16.31 -24.62 61.56
CA VAL A 387 -17.56 -25.31 61.27
C VAL A 387 -17.53 -26.75 61.75
N ASP A 388 -16.37 -27.27 62.16
CA ASP A 388 -16.23 -28.58 62.76
C ASP A 388 -16.55 -28.58 64.26
N GLU A 389 -17.48 -29.46 64.66
CA GLU A 389 -17.82 -29.63 66.08
C GLU A 389 -16.83 -30.58 66.80
N CYS A 390 -15.96 -31.25 66.04
CA CYS A 390 -14.92 -32.17 66.51
C CYS A 390 -13.53 -31.88 65.89
N PRO A 391 -13.00 -30.64 65.97
CA PRO A 391 -11.86 -30.11 65.19
C PRO A 391 -10.46 -30.74 65.43
N PHE A 392 -10.41 -31.83 66.19
CA PHE A 392 -9.18 -32.57 66.46
C PHE A 392 -9.34 -34.09 66.23
N ASN A 393 -10.49 -34.54 65.72
CA ASN A 393 -10.75 -35.92 65.38
C ASN A 393 -10.95 -36.10 63.86
N PRO A 394 -9.96 -36.67 63.14
CA PRO A 394 -10.01 -36.83 61.70
C PRO A 394 -11.10 -37.79 61.17
N GLU A 395 -11.80 -38.49 62.07
CA GLU A 395 -12.86 -39.44 61.73
C GLU A 395 -14.27 -38.85 61.91
N LYS A 396 -14.41 -37.63 62.47
CA LYS A 396 -15.72 -37.05 62.79
C LYS A 396 -15.79 -35.54 62.65
N ILE A 397 -16.84 -35.11 61.95
CA ILE A 397 -17.23 -33.69 61.81
C ILE A 397 -18.33 -33.21 62.79
N GLU A 398 -18.94 -34.15 63.52
CA GLU A 398 -20.01 -33.91 64.50
C GLU A 398 -19.84 -34.89 65.69
N PRO A 399 -20.21 -34.49 66.92
CA PRO A 399 -20.08 -35.35 68.08
C PRO A 399 -21.09 -36.49 67.94
N GLY A 400 -20.59 -37.73 67.91
CA GLY A 400 -21.45 -38.90 68.01
C GLY A 400 -21.94 -39.14 69.44
N LEU A 401 -22.50 -40.32 69.71
CA LEU A 401 -23.08 -40.64 71.02
C LEU A 401 -22.04 -40.59 72.17
N CYS A 402 -20.76 -40.82 71.85
CA CYS A 402 -19.64 -40.74 72.79
C CYS A 402 -18.87 -39.41 72.72
N GLY A 403 -19.42 -38.41 72.02
CA GLY A 403 -18.69 -37.18 71.70
C GLY A 403 -17.58 -37.41 70.66
N CYS A 404 -16.58 -36.53 70.64
CA CYS A 404 -15.53 -36.53 69.62
C CYS A 404 -14.35 -37.49 69.90
N GLY A 405 -14.29 -38.17 71.05
CA GLY A 405 -13.08 -38.89 71.49
C GLY A 405 -13.02 -40.40 71.17
N CYS A 406 -14.16 -41.03 70.83
CA CYS A 406 -14.28 -42.49 70.74
C CYS A 406 -14.99 -42.93 69.45
N PRO A 407 -14.51 -43.91 68.68
CA PRO A 407 -15.15 -44.35 67.43
C PRO A 407 -16.51 -45.06 67.63
N GLU A 408 -17.49 -44.79 66.76
CA GLU A 408 -18.85 -45.43 66.77
C GLU A 408 -18.95 -46.75 66.01
N THR A 409 -17.82 -47.36 65.62
CA THR A 409 -17.84 -48.61 64.86
C THR A 409 -18.55 -49.71 65.65
N ASP A 410 -19.58 -50.32 65.03
CA ASP A 410 -20.32 -51.49 65.53
C ASP A 410 -19.35 -52.58 66.03
N GLY A 411 -19.22 -52.69 67.36
CA GLY A 411 -18.49 -53.76 68.05
C GLY A 411 -17.15 -53.31 68.66
N CYS A 412 -17.23 -52.73 69.86
CA CYS A 412 -16.17 -52.36 70.81
C CYS A 412 -14.71 -52.46 70.35
N THR A 413 -14.10 -51.29 70.13
CA THR A 413 -12.64 -51.10 69.98
C THR A 413 -12.00 -50.35 71.16
N GLU A 414 -12.79 -49.87 72.13
CA GLU A 414 -12.35 -49.40 73.45
C GLU A 414 -12.07 -50.60 74.39
N PRO A 415 -11.31 -50.43 75.50
CA PRO A 415 -11.24 -51.43 76.55
C PRO A 415 -12.67 -51.76 77.03
N ASP A 416 -12.97 -53.05 77.10
CA ASP A 416 -14.10 -53.60 77.84
C ASP A 416 -13.50 -54.09 79.16
N GLY A 417 -13.54 -53.21 80.16
CA GLY A 417 -12.80 -53.32 81.41
C GLY A 417 -13.19 -54.55 82.24
N ASP A 418 -14.42 -55.01 82.08
CA ASP A 418 -14.95 -56.19 82.77
C ASP A 418 -15.34 -57.35 81.84
N GLY A 419 -15.40 -57.13 80.52
CA GLY A 419 -15.60 -58.16 79.52
C GLY A 419 -17.07 -58.46 79.20
N ASP A 420 -18.00 -57.58 79.57
CA ASP A 420 -19.44 -57.80 79.47
C ASP A 420 -20.04 -57.54 78.08
N LEU A 421 -19.18 -57.19 77.12
CA LEU A 421 -19.48 -56.86 75.72
C LEU A 421 -20.17 -55.51 75.55
N ILE A 422 -20.15 -54.65 76.57
CA ILE A 422 -20.52 -53.24 76.54
C ILE A 422 -19.23 -52.45 76.76
N CYS A 423 -18.91 -51.54 75.85
CA CYS A 423 -17.64 -50.84 75.94
C CYS A 423 -17.66 -49.85 77.13
N ASP A 424 -16.52 -49.60 77.79
CA ASP A 424 -16.41 -48.75 79.00
C ASP A 424 -17.11 -47.37 78.86
N CYS A 425 -17.18 -46.82 77.65
CA CYS A 425 -17.84 -45.53 77.39
C CYS A 425 -19.39 -45.59 77.39
N TRP A 426 -19.96 -46.79 77.24
CA TRP A 426 -21.40 -47.09 77.27
C TRP A 426 -21.81 -47.92 78.49
N ASP A 427 -20.86 -48.21 79.38
CA ASP A 427 -21.05 -48.94 80.62
C ASP A 427 -21.07 -47.98 81.83
N GLU A 428 -22.19 -47.94 82.55
CA GLU A 428 -22.31 -47.18 83.81
C GLU A 428 -21.50 -47.81 84.97
N CYS A 429 -21.09 -49.07 84.82
CA CYS A 429 -20.32 -49.87 85.75
C CYS A 429 -19.11 -50.57 85.06
N PRO A 430 -18.14 -49.83 84.47
CA PRO A 430 -17.08 -50.32 83.55
C PRO A 430 -16.01 -51.24 84.17
N THR A 431 -16.27 -51.79 85.35
CA THR A 431 -15.39 -52.72 86.07
C THR A 431 -16.17 -53.89 86.68
N GLU A 432 -17.48 -53.98 86.44
CA GLU A 432 -18.38 -55.00 86.97
C GLU A 432 -19.33 -55.53 85.88
N GLU A 433 -19.11 -56.77 85.42
CA GLU A 433 -19.91 -57.37 84.33
C GLU A 433 -21.42 -57.15 84.49
N GLY A 434 -22.04 -56.48 83.52
CA GLY A 434 -23.47 -56.27 83.43
C GLY A 434 -24.08 -56.78 82.14
N ILE A 435 -25.26 -56.24 81.82
CA ILE A 435 -25.99 -56.56 80.59
C ILE A 435 -26.62 -55.31 79.99
N PRO A 436 -26.90 -55.28 78.66
CA PRO A 436 -27.28 -54.04 77.98
C PRO A 436 -28.55 -53.38 78.51
N ILE A 437 -29.49 -54.17 79.06
CA ILE A 437 -30.75 -53.65 79.60
C ILE A 437 -30.56 -52.84 80.90
N TYR A 438 -29.39 -52.92 81.52
CA TYR A 438 -28.99 -52.19 82.72
C TYR A 438 -27.81 -51.26 82.45
N TYR A 439 -27.59 -50.86 81.20
CA TYR A 439 -26.51 -49.95 80.80
C TYR A 439 -25.12 -50.40 81.30
N GLY A 440 -24.84 -51.72 81.23
CA GLY A 440 -23.55 -52.29 81.67
C GLY A 440 -23.42 -52.55 83.17
N CYS A 441 -24.43 -52.21 83.98
CA CYS A 441 -24.45 -52.58 85.38
C CYS A 441 -25.08 -53.96 85.68
N PRO A 442 -24.74 -54.59 86.82
CA PRO A 442 -25.42 -55.79 87.30
C PRO A 442 -26.91 -55.56 87.55
N GLY A 443 -27.74 -56.52 87.12
CA GLY A 443 -29.18 -56.50 87.40
C GLY A 443 -29.50 -56.71 88.90
N PRO A 444 -30.67 -56.25 89.37
CA PRO A 444 -31.10 -56.50 90.75
C PRO A 444 -31.26 -58.01 90.99
N ILE A 445 -30.62 -58.50 92.07
CA ILE A 445 -30.62 -59.91 92.51
C ILE A 445 -31.97 -60.31 93.12
#